data_AF-S4VU32-F1
#
_entry.id   AF-S4VU32-F1
#
_cell.length_a   1.000
_cell.length_b   1.000
_cell.length_c   1.000
_cell.angle_alpha   90.00
_cell.angle_beta   90.00
_cell.angle_gamma   90.00
#
_symmetry.space_group_name_H-M   'P 1'
#
loop_
_entity.id
_entity.type
_entity.pdbx_description
1 polymer ?
#
loop_
_entity_poly.entity_id
_entity_poly.type
_entity_poly.pdbx_seq_one_letter_code
_entity_poly.pdbx_strand_id
1 'polypeptide(L)'
;MERFGMVLCMLGLVLGCTADGKGRDAVSMRDGRAKGFSRMSMLVPFLQKTRSKACDDLKSLVEHFKEQLLEEHLNDINGIPYLIDAKSDFIVHELADYGMVPKNTKSHDVYIALGHDRGIMNALKSILSEFNWKVWANGGDRDARIVSLLLFNLEQVVYYTNSLCNSLSDEKLNEIRTSGAATIENITQITYYLFAFMQARDELIEDLKKVISGAALVRGNRLKMESELKKIVNDGKVKEKIVGMYSLLRDIDNLVNLITKIAS
;
A
#
# COMPACT_ATOMS: atom_id res chain seq x y z
N MET A 1 -7.00 -8.07 45.43
CA MET A 1 -5.84 -7.15 45.37
C MET A 1 -5.20 -7.34 44.02
N GLU A 2 -5.75 -6.69 42.99
CA GLU A 2 -5.20 -5.45 42.39
C GLU A 2 -3.84 -5.71 41.71
N ARG A 3 -3.63 -5.49 40.41
CA ARG A 3 -4.01 -4.33 39.60
C ARG A 3 -4.27 -4.69 38.13
N PHE A 4 -5.40 -4.22 37.62
CA PHE A 4 -5.68 -4.05 36.20
C PHE A 4 -4.85 -2.87 35.67
N GLY A 5 -3.98 -3.12 34.69
CA GLY A 5 -3.29 -2.09 33.91
C GLY A 5 -4.17 -1.66 32.74
N MET A 6 -5.01 -0.66 33.00
CA MET A 6 -5.85 0.03 32.02
C MET A 6 -4.96 0.88 31.09
N VAL A 7 -4.95 0.60 29.78
CA VAL A 7 -4.43 1.53 28.76
C VAL A 7 -5.58 1.92 27.84
N LEU A 8 -6.37 2.88 28.32
CA LEU A 8 -7.19 3.75 27.49
C LEU A 8 -6.28 4.86 26.95
N CYS A 9 -6.06 4.90 25.64
CA CYS A 9 -5.50 6.08 24.98
C CYS A 9 -6.54 6.65 23.99
N MET A 10 -7.41 7.48 24.56
CA MET A 10 -7.94 8.75 24.02
C MET A 10 -7.78 8.99 22.51
N LEU A 11 -8.82 8.70 21.74
CA LEU A 11 -9.05 9.36 20.45
C LEU A 11 -9.67 10.74 20.73
N GLY A 12 -8.89 11.78 20.44
CA GLY A 12 -9.34 13.16 20.52
C GLY A 12 -10.49 13.43 19.55
N LEU A 13 -11.67 13.69 20.11
CA LEU A 13 -12.82 14.25 19.41
C LEU A 13 -12.53 15.71 19.06
N VAL A 14 -12.24 16.01 17.80
CA VAL A 14 -12.36 17.37 17.26
C VAL A 14 -13.78 17.50 16.69
N LEU A 15 -14.70 17.97 17.53
CA LEU A 15 -15.98 18.51 17.10
C LEU A 15 -15.75 19.95 16.60
N GLY A 16 -16.23 20.23 15.38
CA GLY A 16 -15.85 21.41 14.60
C GLY A 16 -16.58 22.70 14.96
N CYS A 17 -16.22 23.75 14.22
CA CYS A 17 -17.03 24.94 13.99
C CYS A 17 -16.92 25.34 12.52
N THR A 18 -17.97 25.11 11.76
CA THR A 18 -18.21 25.77 10.46
C THR A 18 -18.62 27.21 10.74
N ALA A 19 -17.79 28.17 10.33
CA ALA A 19 -18.19 29.57 10.20
C ALA A 19 -18.39 29.87 8.72
N ASP A 20 -19.63 30.25 8.41
CA ASP A 20 -20.14 30.63 7.10
C ASP A 20 -19.48 31.95 6.63
N GLY A 21 -19.09 32.02 5.35
CA GLY A 21 -18.30 33.14 4.82
C GLY A 21 -18.29 33.21 3.31
N LYS A 22 -19.39 33.72 2.74
CA LYS A 22 -19.61 34.08 1.32
C LYS A 22 -18.45 34.89 0.72
N GLY A 23 -17.96 34.50 -0.47
CA GLY A 23 -17.08 35.37 -1.28
C GLY A 23 -16.47 34.74 -2.55
N ARG A 24 -17.26 34.78 -3.63
CA ARG A 24 -16.96 34.81 -5.09
C ARG A 24 -15.63 34.28 -5.68
N ASP A 25 -15.83 33.62 -6.82
CA ASP A 25 -14.94 33.35 -7.96
C ASP A 25 -13.91 32.22 -7.85
N ALA A 26 -14.37 30.99 -8.16
CA ALA A 26 -13.51 29.94 -8.68
C ALA A 26 -14.24 29.13 -9.77
N VAL A 27 -13.52 28.96 -10.86
CA VAL A 27 -13.92 28.38 -12.15
C VAL A 27 -14.52 26.98 -11.99
N SER A 28 -15.69 26.78 -12.60
CA SER A 28 -16.36 25.49 -12.75
C SER A 28 -15.52 24.56 -13.64
N MET A 29 -14.86 23.58 -13.03
CA MET A 29 -14.47 22.35 -13.70
C MET A 29 -15.36 21.20 -13.21
N ARG A 30 -16.33 20.90 -14.07
CA ARG A 30 -17.14 19.69 -14.25
C ARG A 30 -16.84 18.52 -13.29
N ASP A 31 -17.89 18.16 -12.55
CA ASP A 31 -18.07 16.93 -11.77
C ASP A 31 -17.58 15.67 -12.50
N GLY A 32 -16.40 15.19 -12.12
CA GLY A 32 -16.12 13.75 -12.10
C GLY A 32 -16.49 13.26 -10.72
N ARG A 33 -17.53 12.43 -10.62
CA ARG A 33 -18.02 11.84 -9.36
C ARG A 33 -16.86 11.26 -8.57
N ALA A 34 -16.38 11.98 -7.57
CA ALA A 34 -15.77 11.36 -6.42
C ALA A 34 -16.87 10.49 -5.81
N LYS A 35 -16.86 9.18 -6.12
CA LYS A 35 -17.47 8.20 -5.21
C LYS A 35 -16.65 8.32 -3.94
N GLY A 36 -17.09 9.22 -3.06
CA GLY A 36 -16.57 9.33 -1.72
C GLY A 36 -16.60 7.93 -1.14
N PHE A 37 -15.41 7.44 -0.78
CA PHE A 37 -15.28 6.26 0.05
C PHE A 37 -16.24 6.47 1.22
N SER A 38 -17.30 5.66 1.24
CA SER A 38 -18.31 5.70 2.27
C SER A 38 -17.58 5.66 3.60
N ARG A 39 -17.79 6.71 4.40
CA ARG A 39 -17.41 6.79 5.81
C ARG A 39 -17.62 5.41 6.45
N MET A 40 -16.54 4.67 6.64
CA MET A 40 -16.55 3.43 7.40
C MET A 40 -16.63 3.86 8.87
N SER A 41 -17.87 4.06 9.29
CA SER A 41 -18.24 4.37 10.66
C SER A 41 -17.73 3.25 11.58
N MET A 42 -16.99 3.66 12.61
CA MET A 42 -16.84 2.96 13.88
C MET A 42 -16.04 1.65 13.83
N LEU A 43 -14.75 1.76 14.15
CA LEU A 43 -13.98 0.70 14.81
C LEU A 43 -14.74 0.26 16.07
N VAL A 44 -15.60 -0.75 15.93
CA VAL A 44 -16.17 -1.47 17.07
C VAL A 44 -15.08 -2.43 17.55
N PRO A 45 -14.73 -2.46 18.84
CA PRO A 45 -13.89 -3.51 19.38
C PRO A 45 -14.60 -4.84 19.12
N PHE A 46 -14.00 -5.72 18.32
CA PHE A 46 -14.51 -7.06 18.04
C PHE A 46 -14.44 -7.92 19.33
N LEU A 47 -15.26 -7.61 20.33
CA LEU A 47 -15.46 -8.45 21.51
C LEU A 47 -16.36 -9.62 21.09
N GLN A 48 -15.77 -10.58 20.39
CA GLN A 48 -16.49 -11.76 19.95
C GLN A 48 -16.69 -12.71 21.12
N LYS A 49 -17.93 -13.17 21.28
CA LYS A 49 -18.31 -14.07 22.38
C LYS A 49 -17.94 -15.52 22.10
N THR A 50 -17.65 -15.86 20.84
CA THR A 50 -17.35 -17.25 20.42
C THR A 50 -16.24 -17.28 19.40
N ARG A 51 -15.46 -18.38 19.42
CA ARG A 51 -14.39 -18.63 18.45
C ARG A 51 -14.92 -18.72 17.01
N SER A 52 -16.07 -19.38 16.81
CA SER A 52 -16.67 -19.49 15.48
C SER A 52 -16.91 -18.10 14.88
N LYS A 53 -17.51 -17.19 15.66
CA LYS A 53 -17.81 -15.86 15.16
C LYS A 53 -16.54 -15.03 14.89
N ALA A 54 -15.51 -15.18 15.73
CA ALA A 54 -14.21 -14.56 15.45
C ALA A 54 -13.59 -15.07 14.13
N CYS A 55 -13.68 -16.38 13.85
CA CYS A 55 -13.23 -16.95 12.57
C CYS A 55 -14.07 -16.46 11.39
N ASP A 56 -15.39 -16.36 11.57
CA ASP A 56 -16.30 -15.88 10.52
C ASP A 56 -16.00 -14.40 10.19
N ASP A 57 -15.79 -13.55 11.19
CA ASP A 57 -15.40 -12.14 11.00
C ASP A 57 -14.04 -12.00 10.31
N LEU A 58 -13.02 -12.78 10.73
CA LEU A 58 -11.71 -12.80 10.07
C LEU A 58 -11.86 -13.19 8.60
N LYS A 59 -12.61 -14.27 8.32
CA LYS A 59 -12.84 -14.74 6.96
C LYS A 59 -13.52 -13.68 6.10
N SER A 60 -14.59 -13.06 6.60
CA SER A 60 -15.28 -11.99 5.87
C SER A 60 -14.38 -10.79 5.59
N LEU A 61 -13.49 -10.42 6.51
CA LEU A 61 -12.54 -9.33 6.26
C LEU A 61 -11.48 -9.71 5.21
N VAL A 62 -10.99 -10.96 5.22
CA VAL A 62 -10.07 -11.46 4.19
C VAL A 62 -10.74 -11.52 2.83
N GLU A 63 -11.98 -12.00 2.75
CA GLU A 63 -12.77 -12.02 1.51
C GLU A 63 -12.97 -10.61 0.97
N HIS A 64 -13.37 -9.67 1.83
CA HIS A 64 -13.50 -8.26 1.46
C HIS A 64 -12.20 -7.67 0.91
N PHE A 65 -11.06 -7.96 1.56
CA PHE A 65 -9.76 -7.49 1.09
C PHE A 65 -9.39 -8.10 -0.27
N LYS A 66 -9.60 -9.41 -0.47
CA LYS A 66 -9.35 -10.08 -1.77
C LYS A 66 -10.25 -9.54 -2.87
N GLU A 67 -11.53 -9.29 -2.57
CA GLU A 67 -12.48 -8.68 -3.50
C GLU A 67 -12.04 -7.27 -3.88
N GLN A 68 -11.62 -6.44 -2.92
CA GLN A 68 -11.08 -5.11 -3.19
C GLN A 68 -9.89 -5.17 -4.16
N LEU A 69 -8.92 -6.07 -3.94
CA LEU A 69 -7.78 -6.24 -4.84
C LEU A 69 -8.19 -6.73 -6.23
N LEU A 70 -9.23 -7.57 -6.32
CA LEU A 70 -9.73 -8.08 -7.59
C LEU A 70 -10.52 -7.02 -8.37
N GLU A 71 -11.35 -6.22 -7.71
CA GLU A 71 -12.05 -5.08 -8.32
C GLU A 71 -11.06 -4.06 -8.89
N GLU A 72 -10.01 -3.77 -8.10
CA GLU A 72 -8.89 -2.94 -8.51
C GLU A 72 -8.23 -3.49 -9.80
N HIS A 73 -7.96 -4.80 -9.86
CA HIS A 73 -7.36 -5.46 -11.04
C HIS A 73 -8.29 -5.52 -12.27
N LEU A 74 -9.60 -5.75 -12.09
CA LEU A 74 -10.55 -5.85 -13.21
C LEU A 74 -10.76 -4.53 -13.94
N ASN A 75 -10.49 -3.39 -13.30
CA ASN A 75 -10.52 -2.09 -13.96
C ASN A 75 -9.37 -1.89 -14.97
N ASP A 76 -8.45 -2.86 -15.10
CA ASP A 76 -7.19 -2.74 -15.85
C ASP A 76 -7.08 -3.55 -17.15
N ILE A 77 -8.15 -4.23 -17.57
CA ILE A 77 -8.06 -5.29 -18.60
C ILE A 77 -7.50 -4.79 -19.96
N ASN A 78 -7.44 -3.47 -20.22
CA ASN A 78 -6.70 -2.92 -21.37
C ASN A 78 -6.05 -1.57 -21.05
N GLY A 79 -4.71 -1.50 -21.01
CA GLY A 79 -3.99 -0.22 -21.19
C GLY A 79 -3.05 0.26 -20.08
N ILE A 80 -2.49 -0.64 -19.27
CA ILE A 80 -1.42 -0.29 -18.32
C ILE A 80 -0.27 0.38 -19.10
N PRO A 81 0.07 1.65 -18.81
CA PRO A 81 1.21 2.29 -19.45
C PRO A 81 2.49 1.53 -19.09
N TYR A 82 3.18 0.96 -20.06
CA TYR A 82 4.49 0.35 -19.82
C TYR A 82 5.45 1.41 -19.28
N LEU A 83 5.91 1.20 -18.04
CA LEU A 83 6.95 2.00 -17.40
C LEU A 83 8.33 1.56 -17.87
N ILE A 84 8.52 0.24 -18.01
CA ILE A 84 9.73 -0.43 -18.46
C ILE A 84 9.36 -1.21 -19.73
N ASP A 85 9.56 -0.62 -20.91
CA ASP A 85 9.30 -1.29 -22.19
C ASP A 85 10.60 -1.89 -22.73
N ALA A 86 10.58 -3.18 -23.09
CA ALA A 86 11.69 -3.88 -23.76
C ALA A 86 12.16 -3.18 -25.06
N LYS A 87 11.30 -2.36 -25.68
CA LYS A 87 11.59 -1.52 -26.86
C LYS A 87 11.97 -0.08 -26.50
N SER A 88 11.89 0.32 -25.23
CA SER A 88 12.50 1.55 -24.76
C SER A 88 13.97 1.27 -24.49
N ASP A 89 14.82 1.56 -25.48
CA ASP A 89 16.29 1.32 -25.48
C ASP A 89 17.06 2.01 -24.33
N PHE A 90 16.40 2.59 -23.34
CA PHE A 90 17.01 3.46 -22.33
C PHE A 90 16.83 2.99 -20.87
N ILE A 91 15.72 2.33 -20.50
CA ILE A 91 15.43 2.01 -19.09
C ILE A 91 15.78 0.54 -18.76
N VAL A 92 15.79 -0.31 -19.78
CA VAL A 92 15.77 -1.77 -19.62
C VAL A 92 17.12 -2.37 -19.25
N HIS A 93 18.24 -1.84 -19.72
CA HIS A 93 19.53 -2.51 -19.50
C HIS A 93 20.13 -2.27 -18.11
N GLU A 94 19.88 -1.11 -17.50
CA GLU A 94 20.46 -0.74 -16.19
C GLU A 94 19.55 -1.07 -15.00
N LEU A 95 18.23 -1.23 -15.24
CA LEU A 95 17.25 -1.64 -14.22
C LEU A 95 16.76 -3.09 -14.38
N ALA A 96 17.20 -3.82 -15.42
CA ALA A 96 16.82 -5.22 -15.63
C ALA A 96 17.18 -6.11 -14.42
N ASP A 97 18.31 -5.83 -13.78
CA ASP A 97 18.80 -6.59 -12.63
C ASP A 97 18.21 -6.13 -11.28
N TYR A 98 17.21 -5.24 -11.31
CA TYR A 98 16.46 -4.86 -10.12
C TYR A 98 15.48 -5.96 -9.67
N GLY A 99 16.00 -7.13 -9.27
CA GLY A 99 15.22 -8.29 -8.79
C GLY A 99 14.83 -9.30 -9.88
N MET A 100 14.77 -10.58 -9.49
CA MET A 100 14.56 -11.78 -10.34
C MET A 100 13.15 -11.95 -10.95
N VAL A 101 12.34 -10.89 -10.98
CA VAL A 101 10.95 -10.92 -11.42
C VAL A 101 10.86 -10.58 -12.93
N PRO A 102 10.01 -11.25 -13.74
CA PRO A 102 9.85 -10.97 -15.17
C PRO A 102 9.57 -9.48 -15.47
N LYS A 103 10.19 -8.93 -16.52
CA LYS A 103 10.15 -7.48 -16.84
C LYS A 103 8.73 -6.90 -16.98
N ASN A 104 7.80 -7.70 -17.44
CA ASN A 104 6.40 -7.35 -17.71
C ASN A 104 5.54 -7.30 -16.45
N THR A 105 5.89 -7.99 -15.37
CA THR A 105 5.14 -7.92 -14.10
C THR A 105 5.54 -6.68 -13.28
N LYS A 106 6.77 -6.18 -13.39
CA LYS A 106 7.21 -4.98 -12.65
C LYS A 106 6.42 -3.71 -12.96
N SER A 107 6.06 -3.47 -14.23
CA SER A 107 5.21 -2.32 -14.60
C SER A 107 3.80 -2.47 -14.03
N HIS A 108 3.30 -3.70 -13.91
CA HIS A 108 2.02 -3.98 -13.27
C HIS A 108 2.10 -3.78 -11.76
N ASP A 109 3.16 -4.25 -11.10
CA ASP A 109 3.38 -4.07 -9.67
C ASP A 109 3.47 -2.58 -9.31
N VAL A 110 4.22 -1.80 -10.07
CA VAL A 110 4.28 -0.34 -9.86
C VAL A 110 2.88 0.28 -10.04
N TYR A 111 2.10 -0.16 -11.01
CA TYR A 111 0.76 0.35 -11.22
C TYR A 111 -0.20 0.01 -10.08
N ILE A 112 -0.12 -1.20 -9.53
CA ILE A 112 -0.85 -1.61 -8.31
C ILE A 112 -0.41 -0.74 -7.12
N ALA A 113 0.89 -0.52 -6.93
CA ALA A 113 1.43 0.31 -5.84
C ALA A 113 0.97 1.78 -5.93
N LEU A 114 0.50 2.21 -7.08
CA LEU A 114 -0.08 3.53 -7.33
C LEU A 114 -1.60 3.51 -7.32
N GLY A 115 -2.21 2.43 -6.81
CA GLY A 115 -3.66 2.28 -6.68
C GLY A 115 -4.37 2.34 -8.02
N HIS A 116 -3.77 1.76 -9.06
CA HIS A 116 -4.36 1.66 -10.40
C HIS A 116 -4.66 3.03 -11.03
N ASP A 117 -3.92 4.06 -10.62
CA ASP A 117 -4.09 5.42 -11.17
C ASP A 117 -3.23 5.62 -12.42
N ARG A 118 -3.88 5.57 -13.58
CA ARG A 118 -3.22 5.73 -14.88
C ARG A 118 -2.59 7.13 -15.05
N GLY A 119 -3.20 8.16 -14.46
CA GLY A 119 -2.67 9.52 -14.51
C GLY A 119 -1.35 9.62 -13.76
N ILE A 120 -1.29 9.04 -12.57
CA ILE A 120 -0.09 8.98 -11.74
C ILE A 120 0.98 8.10 -12.38
N MET A 121 0.61 6.96 -12.97
CA MET A 121 1.54 6.10 -13.71
C MET A 121 2.19 6.83 -14.89
N ASN A 122 1.41 7.61 -15.66
CA ASN A 122 1.92 8.44 -16.75
C ASN A 122 2.80 9.59 -16.24
N ALA A 123 2.45 10.19 -15.10
CA ALA A 123 3.27 11.20 -14.45
C ALA A 123 4.63 10.61 -14.03
N LEU A 124 4.64 9.43 -13.41
CA LEU A 124 5.86 8.71 -13.07
C LEU A 124 6.69 8.42 -14.32
N LYS A 125 6.09 7.87 -15.38
CA LYS A 125 6.79 7.64 -16.67
C LYS A 125 7.47 8.89 -17.19
N SER A 126 6.79 10.03 -17.16
CA SER A 126 7.34 11.31 -17.60
C SER A 126 8.45 11.84 -16.70
N ILE A 127 8.37 11.62 -15.39
CA ILE A 127 9.43 11.98 -14.45
C ILE A 127 10.67 11.15 -14.73
N LEU A 128 10.50 9.84 -14.89
CA LEU A 128 11.59 8.92 -15.16
C LEU A 128 12.33 9.32 -16.46
N SER A 129 11.64 9.72 -17.53
CA SER A 129 12.31 10.15 -18.77
C SER A 129 13.28 11.35 -18.63
N GLU A 130 13.22 12.10 -17.53
CA GLU A 130 14.14 13.23 -17.23
C GLU A 130 15.47 12.79 -16.57
N PHE A 131 15.60 11.52 -16.18
CA PHE A 131 16.82 10.98 -15.58
C PHE A 131 17.82 10.54 -16.65
N ASN A 132 19.11 10.67 -16.36
CA ASN A 132 20.18 10.18 -17.23
C ASN A 132 20.44 8.70 -16.95
N TRP A 133 20.03 7.83 -17.87
CA TRP A 133 20.11 6.37 -17.78
C TRP A 133 21.36 5.76 -18.40
N LYS A 134 22.41 6.55 -18.59
CA LYS A 134 23.67 6.05 -19.14
C LYS A 134 24.70 6.05 -18.02
N VAL A 135 24.97 4.89 -17.43
CA VAL A 135 25.99 4.61 -16.40
C VAL A 135 27.37 5.18 -16.79
N TRP A 136 27.66 5.34 -18.08
CA TRP A 136 28.93 5.91 -18.57
C TRP A 136 28.92 7.42 -18.85
N ALA A 137 27.80 8.11 -18.60
CA ALA A 137 27.72 9.57 -18.67
C ALA A 137 27.80 10.17 -17.25
N ASN A 138 28.39 11.36 -17.11
CA ASN A 138 28.48 12.06 -15.83
C ASN A 138 27.10 12.12 -15.13
N GLY A 139 26.97 11.48 -13.97
CA GLY A 139 25.75 11.44 -13.16
C GLY A 139 24.82 10.23 -13.38
N GLY A 140 25.08 9.37 -14.37
CA GLY A 140 24.23 8.21 -14.67
C GLY A 140 24.05 7.23 -13.49
N ASP A 141 25.13 6.90 -12.79
CA ASP A 141 25.09 6.01 -11.62
C ASP A 141 24.18 6.52 -10.49
N ARG A 142 24.16 7.84 -10.28
CA ARG A 142 23.32 8.46 -9.25
C ARG A 142 21.85 8.40 -9.66
N ASP A 143 21.58 8.72 -10.91
CA ASP A 143 20.24 8.75 -11.47
C ASP A 143 19.61 7.36 -11.49
N ALA A 144 20.37 6.36 -11.96
CA ALA A 144 20.00 4.95 -11.90
C ALA A 144 19.71 4.51 -10.45
N ARG A 145 20.57 4.87 -9.48
CA ARG A 145 20.34 4.51 -8.07
C ARG A 145 19.05 5.11 -7.49
N ILE A 146 18.75 6.38 -7.76
CA ILE A 146 17.53 7.03 -7.27
C ILE A 146 16.30 6.30 -7.80
N VAL A 147 16.30 5.98 -9.09
CA VAL A 147 15.18 5.30 -9.73
C VAL A 147 15.04 3.87 -9.24
N SER A 148 16.14 3.11 -9.16
CA SER A 148 16.11 1.73 -8.63
C SER A 148 15.47 1.67 -7.25
N LEU A 149 15.86 2.58 -6.35
CA LEU A 149 15.29 2.63 -4.99
C LEU A 149 13.83 3.09 -4.99
N LEU A 150 13.47 4.01 -5.88
CA LEU A 150 12.07 4.43 -6.04
C LEU A 150 11.20 3.25 -6.47
N LEU A 151 11.58 2.54 -7.54
CA LEU A 151 10.84 1.40 -8.06
C LEU A 151 10.79 0.26 -7.04
N PHE A 152 11.89 0.00 -6.33
CA PHE A 152 11.89 -0.97 -5.23
C PHE A 152 10.81 -0.72 -4.20
N ASN A 153 10.77 0.51 -3.69
CA ASN A 153 9.89 0.87 -2.59
C ASN A 153 8.42 0.77 -3.03
N LEU A 154 8.13 1.02 -4.31
CA LEU A 154 6.81 0.76 -4.89
C LEU A 154 6.51 -0.75 -4.96
N GLU A 155 7.44 -1.55 -5.47
CA GLU A 155 7.28 -3.02 -5.56
C GLU A 155 7.10 -3.68 -4.18
N GLN A 156 7.70 -3.14 -3.12
CA GLN A 156 7.51 -3.65 -1.75
C GLN A 156 6.04 -3.61 -1.31
N VAL A 157 5.27 -2.59 -1.73
CA VAL A 157 3.84 -2.47 -1.39
C VAL A 157 3.05 -3.66 -1.94
N VAL A 158 3.32 -4.03 -3.19
CA VAL A 158 2.68 -5.17 -3.85
C VAL A 158 3.17 -6.49 -3.28
N TYR A 159 4.47 -6.60 -3.03
CA TYR A 159 5.04 -7.79 -2.42
C TYR A 159 4.38 -8.10 -1.07
N TYR A 160 4.24 -7.11 -0.17
CA TYR A 160 3.59 -7.33 1.12
C TYR A 160 2.09 -7.61 0.98
N THR A 161 1.41 -6.96 0.03
CA THR A 161 -0.02 -7.21 -0.26
C THR A 161 -0.24 -8.67 -0.70
N ASN A 162 0.59 -9.17 -1.61
CA ASN A 162 0.52 -10.55 -2.09
C ASN A 162 0.92 -11.55 -1.00
N SER A 163 1.96 -11.25 -0.22
CA SER A 163 2.35 -12.08 0.92
C SER A 163 1.23 -12.21 1.94
N LEU A 164 0.54 -11.11 2.27
CA LEU A 164 -0.61 -11.15 3.18
C LEU A 164 -1.72 -12.08 2.67
N CYS A 165 -2.01 -12.07 1.37
CA CYS A 165 -2.98 -12.99 0.76
C CYS A 165 -2.58 -14.47 0.92
N ASN A 166 -1.27 -14.76 0.88
CA ASN A 166 -0.74 -16.10 1.12
C ASN A 166 -0.81 -16.49 2.60
N SER A 167 -0.46 -15.56 3.51
CA SER A 167 -0.54 -15.74 4.96
C SER A 167 -1.96 -16.02 5.44
N LEU A 168 -2.95 -15.49 4.74
CA LEU A 168 -4.38 -15.66 4.99
C LEU A 168 -5.08 -16.36 3.81
N SER A 169 -4.43 -17.38 3.25
CA SER A 169 -5.04 -18.26 2.25
C SER A 169 -6.23 -19.03 2.82
N ASP A 170 -7.10 -19.53 1.95
CA ASP A 170 -8.29 -20.28 2.39
C ASP A 170 -7.91 -21.55 3.18
N GLU A 171 -6.78 -22.17 2.80
CA GLU A 171 -6.16 -23.26 3.54
C GLU A 171 -5.76 -22.82 4.96
N LYS A 172 -5.01 -21.71 5.09
CA LYS A 172 -4.58 -21.17 6.39
C LYS A 172 -5.76 -20.77 7.27
N LEU A 173 -6.80 -20.16 6.69
CA LEU A 173 -8.03 -19.84 7.41
C LEU A 173 -8.75 -21.10 7.91
N ASN A 174 -8.76 -22.17 7.12
CA ASN A 174 -9.34 -23.43 7.53
C ASN A 174 -8.52 -24.11 8.65
N GLU A 175 -7.19 -24.08 8.56
CA GLU A 175 -6.30 -24.56 9.63
C GLU A 175 -6.55 -23.80 10.95
N ILE A 176 -6.64 -22.46 10.90
CA ILE A 176 -6.96 -21.64 12.07
C ILE A 176 -8.33 -22.02 12.66
N ARG A 177 -9.35 -22.19 11.81
CA ARG A 177 -10.73 -22.52 12.24
C ARG A 177 -10.79 -23.87 12.96
N THR A 178 -10.02 -24.85 12.50
CA THR A 178 -10.04 -26.22 13.00
C THR A 178 -9.03 -26.48 14.10
N SER A 179 -8.01 -25.63 14.26
CA SER A 179 -6.98 -25.76 15.28
C SER A 179 -7.53 -25.69 16.70
N GLY A 180 -7.07 -26.60 17.55
CA GLY A 180 -7.32 -26.57 19.00
C GLY A 180 -6.52 -25.46 19.72
N ALA A 181 -5.46 -24.94 19.11
CA ALA A 181 -4.63 -23.87 19.66
C ALA A 181 -5.18 -22.46 19.35
N ALA A 182 -6.18 -22.35 18.48
CA ALA A 182 -6.80 -21.07 18.13
C ALA A 182 -7.69 -20.55 19.27
N THR A 183 -7.28 -19.45 19.89
CA THR A 183 -8.08 -18.69 20.87
C THR A 183 -8.82 -17.54 20.20
N ILE A 184 -9.87 -17.04 20.85
CA ILE A 184 -10.62 -15.86 20.38
C ILE A 184 -9.69 -14.65 20.28
N GLU A 185 -8.80 -14.49 21.25
CA GLU A 185 -7.83 -13.40 21.34
C GLU A 185 -6.87 -13.43 20.15
N ASN A 186 -6.30 -14.60 19.82
CA ASN A 186 -5.39 -14.73 18.68
C ASN A 186 -6.07 -14.37 17.35
N ILE A 187 -7.29 -14.87 17.14
CA ILE A 187 -8.06 -14.60 15.90
C ILE A 187 -8.43 -13.11 15.81
N THR A 188 -8.87 -12.53 16.93
CA THR A 188 -9.21 -11.10 17.01
C THR A 188 -7.98 -10.24 16.74
N GLN A 189 -6.80 -10.64 17.23
CA GLN A 189 -5.55 -9.94 16.99
C GLN A 189 -5.12 -10.00 15.52
N ILE A 190 -5.25 -11.16 14.87
CA ILE A 190 -5.01 -11.30 13.41
C ILE A 190 -5.97 -10.38 12.64
N THR A 191 -7.25 -10.37 13.01
CA THR A 191 -8.28 -9.51 12.38
C THR A 191 -7.92 -8.03 12.51
N TYR A 192 -7.46 -7.61 13.70
CA TYR A 192 -7.00 -6.24 13.95
C TYR A 192 -5.79 -5.88 13.08
N TYR A 193 -4.77 -6.76 13.02
CA TYR A 193 -3.60 -6.51 12.19
C TYR A 193 -3.92 -6.46 10.70
N LEU A 194 -4.84 -7.30 10.22
CA LEU A 194 -5.32 -7.24 8.84
C LEU A 194 -5.97 -5.88 8.54
N PHE A 195 -6.88 -5.43 9.41
CA PHE A 195 -7.52 -4.14 9.25
C PHE A 195 -6.51 -2.98 9.25
N ALA A 196 -5.55 -2.99 10.17
CA ALA A 196 -4.48 -2.00 10.23
C ALA A 196 -3.59 -2.05 8.97
N PHE A 197 -3.33 -3.23 8.41
CA PHE A 197 -2.58 -3.39 7.17
C PHE A 197 -3.31 -2.76 5.98
N MET A 198 -4.62 -2.99 5.87
CA MET A 198 -5.45 -2.40 4.81
C MET A 198 -5.41 -0.87 4.88
N GLN A 199 -5.59 -0.30 6.06
CA GLN A 199 -5.50 1.16 6.25
C GLN A 199 -4.10 1.71 5.91
N ALA A 200 -3.05 1.03 6.39
CA ALA A 200 -1.67 1.44 6.12
C ALA A 200 -1.35 1.40 4.62
N ARG A 201 -1.85 0.39 3.89
CA ARG A 201 -1.73 0.28 2.43
C ARG A 201 -2.38 1.48 1.74
N ASP A 202 -3.65 1.75 2.03
CA ASP A 202 -4.40 2.80 1.34
C ASP A 202 -3.80 4.18 1.61
N GLU A 203 -3.39 4.46 2.85
CA GLU A 203 -2.70 5.70 3.19
C GLU A 203 -1.35 5.84 2.48
N LEU A 204 -0.59 4.74 2.39
CA LEU A 204 0.70 4.73 1.69
C LEU A 204 0.51 5.00 0.21
N ILE A 205 -0.46 4.35 -0.45
CA ILE A 205 -0.79 4.58 -1.86
C ILE A 205 -1.10 6.06 -2.10
N GLU A 206 -1.94 6.68 -1.26
CA GLU A 206 -2.28 8.10 -1.41
C GLU A 206 -1.06 9.03 -1.22
N ASP A 207 -0.16 8.70 -0.29
CA ASP A 207 1.07 9.48 -0.11
C ASP A 207 2.05 9.31 -1.28
N LEU A 208 2.16 8.09 -1.84
CA LEU A 208 2.95 7.84 -3.06
C LEU A 208 2.41 8.66 -4.24
N LYS A 209 1.09 8.69 -4.44
CA LYS A 209 0.44 9.50 -5.49
C LYS A 209 0.73 11.00 -5.31
N LYS A 210 0.65 11.51 -4.08
CA LYS A 210 0.96 12.92 -3.78
C LYS A 210 2.41 13.26 -4.11
N VAL A 211 3.36 12.42 -3.71
CA VAL A 211 4.78 12.65 -3.98
C VAL A 211 5.07 12.65 -5.48
N ILE A 212 4.53 11.67 -6.23
CA ILE A 212 4.73 11.60 -7.69
C ILE A 212 4.09 12.80 -8.38
N SER A 213 2.89 13.20 -7.96
CA SER A 213 2.24 14.41 -8.48
C SER A 213 3.07 15.67 -8.20
N GLY A 214 3.59 15.81 -6.97
CA GLY A 214 4.46 16.92 -6.58
C GLY A 214 5.73 16.99 -7.43
N ALA A 215 6.39 15.85 -7.66
CA ALA A 215 7.54 15.75 -8.54
C ALA A 215 7.21 16.13 -10.00
N ALA A 216 6.04 15.74 -10.50
CA ALA A 216 5.59 16.07 -11.85
C ALA A 216 5.30 17.57 -12.04
N LEU A 217 4.78 18.26 -11.02
CA LEU A 217 4.53 19.71 -11.06
C LEU A 217 5.80 20.55 -11.20
N VAL A 218 6.93 20.04 -10.71
CA VAL A 218 8.24 20.71 -10.78
C VAL A 218 9.14 20.12 -11.87
N ARG A 219 8.57 19.39 -12.83
CA ARG A 219 9.30 18.82 -13.96
C ARG A 219 10.11 19.89 -14.70
N GLY A 220 11.32 19.54 -15.13
CA GLY A 220 12.30 20.48 -15.69
C GLY A 220 13.16 21.19 -14.65
N ASN A 221 12.81 21.15 -13.36
CA ASN A 221 13.70 21.55 -12.27
C ASN A 221 14.25 20.32 -11.55
N ARG A 222 15.44 19.89 -11.96
CA ARG A 222 16.10 18.67 -11.47
C ARG A 222 16.19 18.59 -9.94
N LEU A 223 16.65 19.65 -9.30
CA LEU A 223 16.86 19.67 -7.85
C LEU A 223 15.54 19.54 -7.08
N LYS A 224 14.48 20.22 -7.52
CA LYS A 224 13.16 20.13 -6.89
C LYS A 224 12.52 18.77 -7.10
N MET A 225 12.63 18.22 -8.31
CA MET A 225 12.13 16.88 -8.63
C MET A 225 12.82 15.81 -7.79
N GLU A 226 14.16 15.85 -7.68
CA GLU A 226 14.88 14.94 -6.79
C GLU A 226 14.49 15.11 -5.32
N SER A 227 14.25 16.35 -4.86
CA SER A 227 13.81 16.61 -3.49
C SER A 227 12.44 15.99 -3.20
N GLU A 228 11.52 16.02 -4.17
CA GLU A 228 10.22 15.35 -4.05
C GLU A 228 10.39 13.83 -4.03
N LEU A 229 11.12 13.25 -4.99
CA LEU A 229 11.29 11.79 -5.08
C LEU A 229 12.09 11.20 -3.91
N LYS A 230 12.98 11.98 -3.30
CA LYS A 230 13.62 11.60 -2.03
C LYS A 230 12.61 11.29 -0.93
N LYS A 231 11.37 11.80 -1.01
CA LYS A 231 10.30 11.45 -0.07
C LYS A 231 9.88 9.99 -0.13
N ILE A 232 10.11 9.32 -1.26
CA ILE A 232 9.88 7.87 -1.39
C ILE A 232 11.17 7.10 -1.12
N VAL A 233 12.31 7.63 -1.57
CA VAL A 233 13.60 6.92 -1.55
C VAL A 233 14.27 6.93 -0.17
N ASN A 234 14.29 8.10 0.50
CA ASN A 234 15.13 8.35 1.68
C ASN A 234 14.41 9.08 2.84
N ASP A 235 13.25 9.69 2.61
CA ASP A 235 12.46 10.25 3.71
C ASP A 235 11.96 9.10 4.58
N GLY A 236 12.21 9.26 5.88
CA GLY A 236 11.81 8.30 6.89
C GLY A 236 10.33 7.98 6.77
N LYS A 237 9.46 8.94 6.42
CA LYS A 237 8.00 8.74 6.49
C LYS A 237 7.43 7.67 5.57
N VAL A 238 7.71 7.71 4.26
CA VAL A 238 7.20 6.68 3.32
C VAL A 238 7.85 5.33 3.61
N LYS A 239 9.15 5.34 3.90
CA LYS A 239 9.88 4.13 4.27
C LYS A 239 9.39 3.52 5.58
N GLU A 240 9.06 4.33 6.58
CA GLU A 240 8.47 3.95 7.87
C GLU A 240 7.10 3.31 7.64
N LYS A 241 6.28 3.86 6.75
CA LYS A 241 4.99 3.24 6.37
C LYS A 241 5.17 1.88 5.71
N ILE A 242 6.13 1.74 4.79
CA ILE A 242 6.49 0.43 4.17
C ILE A 242 6.95 -0.57 5.25
N VAL A 243 7.81 -0.14 6.18
CA VAL A 243 8.26 -0.97 7.31
C VAL A 243 7.11 -1.31 8.26
N GLY A 244 6.17 -0.39 8.45
CA GLY A 244 4.94 -0.62 9.23
C GLY A 244 4.07 -1.71 8.62
N MET A 245 3.86 -1.67 7.30
CA MET A 245 3.15 -2.73 6.58
C MET A 245 3.86 -4.09 6.74
N TYR A 246 5.19 -4.13 6.56
CA TYR A 246 5.98 -5.34 6.79
C TYR A 246 5.82 -5.88 8.22
N SER A 247 5.84 -5.00 9.22
CA SER A 247 5.70 -5.39 10.63
C SER A 247 4.34 -6.02 10.92
N LEU A 248 3.26 -5.43 10.39
CA LEU A 248 1.91 -5.98 10.49
C LEU A 248 1.80 -7.35 9.81
N LEU A 249 2.34 -7.50 8.60
CA LEU A 249 2.40 -8.79 7.89
C LEU A 249 3.13 -9.85 8.73
N ARG A 250 4.31 -9.50 9.26
CA ARG A 250 5.10 -10.42 10.10
C ARG A 250 4.35 -10.82 11.37
N ASP A 251 3.64 -9.89 11.99
CA ASP A 251 2.88 -10.18 13.21
C ASP A 251 1.68 -11.09 12.93
N ILE A 252 1.03 -10.94 11.76
CA ILE A 252 0.03 -11.88 11.24
C ILE A 252 0.66 -13.25 11.03
N ASP A 253 1.77 -13.34 10.28
CA ASP A 253 2.47 -14.59 9.99
C ASP A 253 2.87 -15.33 11.28
N ASN A 254 3.38 -14.60 12.27
CA ASN A 254 3.77 -15.19 13.55
C ASN A 254 2.57 -15.81 14.27
N LEU A 255 1.43 -15.12 14.31
CA LEU A 255 0.21 -15.63 14.95
C LEU A 255 -0.38 -16.80 14.18
N VAL A 256 -0.45 -16.73 12.85
CA VAL A 256 -0.93 -17.83 12.02
C VAL A 256 -0.06 -19.06 12.25
N ASN A 257 1.27 -18.93 12.15
CA ASN A 257 2.19 -20.05 12.37
C ASN A 257 2.10 -20.64 13.78
N LEU A 258 1.92 -19.80 14.81
CA LEU A 258 1.74 -20.26 16.18
C LEU A 258 0.48 -21.14 16.32
N ILE A 259 -0.61 -20.77 15.64
CA ILE A 259 -1.87 -21.49 15.68
C ILE A 259 -1.81 -22.80 14.87
N THR A 260 -1.17 -22.76 13.70
CA THR A 260 -1.24 -23.86 12.72
C THR A 260 -0.14 -24.90 12.89
N LYS A 261 1.06 -24.54 13.39
CA LYS A 261 2.16 -25.52 13.60
C LYS A 261 1.94 -26.48 14.76
N ILE A 262 1.01 -26.18 15.67
CA ILE A 262 0.70 -27.05 16.82
C ILE A 262 -0.32 -28.14 16.42
N ALA A 263 -0.94 -28.02 15.24
CA ALA A 263 -1.99 -28.93 14.77
C ALA A 263 -1.48 -30.11 13.91
N SER A 264 -0.17 -30.22 13.68
CA SER A 264 0.51 -31.33 12.99
C SER A 264 1.26 -32.22 13.97
#